data_AF-A0A5C3NPJ6-F1
#
_entry.id   AF-A0A5C3NPJ6-F1
#
_cell.length_a   1.000
_cell.length_b   1.000
_cell.length_c   1.000
_cell.angle_alpha   90.00
_cell.angle_beta   90.00
_cell.angle_gamma   90.00
#
_symmetry.space_group_name_H-M   'P 1'
#
loop_
_entity.id
_entity.type
_entity.pdbx_description
1 polymer ?
#
loop_
_entity_poly.entity_id
_entity_poly.type
_entity_poly.pdbx_seq_one_letter_code
_entity_poly.pdbx_strand_id
1 'polypeptide(L)'
;MRSESPSSSSESDRTSPSTAPSSPPPERSSNYCLVIHHASAAFLEALPVAKASDDRVLACSGTGSVKGLLAQAADVLQDKSFVDETLWVRVVAEDHGSEVVYYRTRSDFPSVEDKAAVVFDAVHCDTQSTVDATILNTFCEAGLRSIVDLSEGSLTLRILERPPLTYPLLSSTPATTLNPTANPFSLPSLAEFERAWATWDLVSLGMIPQELLHSKPIDLRHKPLFYIGHLPTFANILLSRLIGDKPVEPRSYLTIFERGIDPSVDDPDSCHSHSEVPERDEDWPVIED
;
A
#
# COMPACT_ATOMS: atom_id res chain seq x y z
N MET A 1 -21.63 -59.36 -28.64
CA MET A 1 -21.82 -58.13 -27.84
C MET A 1 -20.53 -57.32 -27.89
N ARG A 2 -20.42 -56.46 -28.90
CA ARG A 2 -19.41 -55.40 -29.00
C ARG A 2 -20.22 -54.15 -29.30
N SER A 3 -20.31 -53.27 -28.32
CA SER A 3 -21.05 -52.02 -28.44
C SER A 3 -20.12 -50.95 -29.00
N GLU A 4 -20.61 -50.25 -30.01
CA GLU A 4 -19.97 -49.09 -30.63
C GLU A 4 -20.04 -47.88 -29.68
N SER A 5 -18.96 -47.11 -29.63
CA SER A 5 -18.92 -45.78 -29.01
C SER A 5 -18.72 -44.74 -30.12
N PRO A 6 -19.46 -43.62 -30.12
CA PRO A 6 -19.31 -42.60 -31.15
C PRO A 6 -18.12 -41.68 -30.84
N SER A 7 -17.37 -41.35 -31.90
CA SER A 7 -16.35 -40.32 -31.93
C SER A 7 -16.97 -38.93 -31.80
N SER A 8 -16.66 -38.22 -30.71
CA SER A 8 -16.94 -36.79 -30.55
C SER A 8 -15.67 -35.99 -30.88
N SER A 9 -15.67 -35.34 -32.03
CA SER A 9 -14.71 -34.29 -32.39
C SER A 9 -15.08 -33.00 -31.67
N SER A 10 -14.27 -32.62 -30.67
CA SER A 10 -14.37 -31.31 -30.02
C SER A 10 -13.27 -30.41 -30.60
N GLU A 11 -13.64 -29.59 -31.59
CA GLU A 11 -12.82 -28.45 -32.00
C GLU A 11 -12.81 -27.44 -30.85
N SER A 12 -11.65 -27.21 -30.25
CA SER A 12 -11.44 -26.10 -29.32
C SER A 12 -11.09 -24.86 -30.12
N ASP A 13 -12.05 -23.92 -30.19
CA ASP A 13 -11.83 -22.56 -30.65
C ASP A 13 -10.74 -21.92 -29.78
N ARG A 14 -9.50 -21.93 -30.28
CA ARG A 14 -8.40 -21.14 -29.72
C ARG A 14 -8.63 -19.69 -30.16
N THR A 15 -9.34 -18.93 -29.34
CA THR A 15 -9.32 -17.46 -29.43
C THR A 15 -7.87 -17.00 -29.34
N SER A 16 -7.39 -16.37 -30.41
CA SER A 16 -6.03 -15.83 -30.48
C SER A 16 -5.88 -14.70 -29.44
N PRO A 17 -4.71 -14.56 -28.79
CA PRO A 17 -4.47 -13.49 -27.83
C PRO A 17 -4.61 -12.12 -28.53
N SER A 18 -5.37 -11.22 -27.90
CA SER A 18 -5.57 -9.86 -28.37
C SER A 18 -4.23 -9.13 -28.43
N THR A 19 -3.88 -8.60 -29.59
CA THR A 19 -2.70 -7.74 -29.80
C THR A 19 -3.03 -6.25 -29.65
N ALA A 20 -4.21 -5.92 -29.09
CA ALA A 20 -4.57 -4.54 -28.85
C ALA A 20 -3.72 -3.99 -27.69
N PRO A 21 -3.01 -2.87 -27.86
CA PRO A 21 -2.37 -2.20 -26.73
C PRO A 21 -3.44 -1.88 -25.71
N SER A 22 -3.25 -2.34 -24.47
CA SER A 22 -4.12 -2.02 -23.35
C SER A 22 -4.30 -0.50 -23.30
N SER A 23 -5.53 -0.03 -23.54
CA SER A 23 -5.87 1.36 -23.32
C SER A 23 -5.43 1.73 -21.91
N PRO A 24 -4.68 2.82 -21.70
CA PRO A 24 -4.38 3.27 -20.35
C PRO A 24 -5.72 3.43 -19.62
N PRO A 25 -5.82 3.00 -18.35
CA PRO A 25 -7.02 3.24 -17.57
C PRO A 25 -7.35 4.74 -17.63
N PRO A 26 -8.63 5.12 -17.76
CA PRO A 26 -9.00 6.53 -17.81
C PRO A 26 -8.38 7.25 -16.62
N GLU A 27 -7.66 8.34 -16.87
CA GLU A 27 -7.07 9.19 -15.84
C GLU A 27 -8.20 9.63 -14.90
N ARG A 28 -8.25 9.01 -13.71
CA ARG A 28 -9.18 9.40 -12.67
C ARG A 28 -8.64 10.69 -12.07
N SER A 29 -9.47 11.74 -12.04
CA SER A 29 -9.09 12.96 -11.34
C SER A 29 -8.88 12.67 -9.85
N SER A 30 -7.75 13.10 -9.30
CA SER A 30 -7.43 12.96 -7.89
C SER A 30 -8.45 13.65 -7.00
N ASN A 31 -8.81 13.02 -5.88
CA ASN A 31 -9.70 13.59 -4.88
C ASN A 31 -8.88 14.29 -3.79
N TYR A 32 -9.22 15.53 -3.49
CA TYR A 32 -8.56 16.32 -2.45
C TYR A 32 -9.54 16.61 -1.32
N CYS A 33 -9.07 16.51 -0.08
CA CYS A 33 -9.81 16.91 1.12
C CYS A 33 -9.00 17.94 1.90
N LEU A 34 -9.53 19.13 2.11
CA LEU A 34 -8.93 20.19 2.92
C LEU A 34 -9.58 20.24 4.29
N VAL A 35 -8.79 19.98 5.32
CA VAL A 35 -9.18 19.93 6.72
C VAL A 35 -8.55 21.11 7.46
N ILE A 36 -9.37 21.97 8.06
CA ILE A 36 -8.95 23.21 8.72
C ILE A 36 -9.23 23.25 10.22
N HIS A 37 -9.55 22.09 10.79
CA HIS A 37 -9.81 21.91 12.22
C HIS A 37 -8.90 20.82 12.80
N HIS A 38 -8.87 20.70 14.13
CA HIS A 38 -8.13 19.64 14.80
C HIS A 38 -8.87 18.29 14.67
N ALA A 39 -8.66 17.61 13.54
CA ALA A 39 -9.38 16.41 13.20
C ALA A 39 -8.97 15.19 14.04
N SER A 40 -9.94 14.35 14.38
CA SER A 40 -9.69 13.06 15.00
C SER A 40 -9.18 12.03 14.00
N ALA A 41 -8.55 10.96 14.51
CA ALA A 41 -8.13 9.83 13.67
C ALA A 41 -9.34 9.20 12.95
N ALA A 42 -10.48 9.05 13.63
CA ALA A 42 -11.70 8.49 13.05
C ALA A 42 -12.28 9.36 11.93
N PHE A 43 -12.26 10.68 12.11
CA PHE A 43 -12.68 11.62 11.05
C PHE A 43 -11.78 11.50 9.82
N LEU A 44 -10.46 11.51 10.02
CA LEU A 44 -9.49 11.39 8.94
C LEU A 44 -9.57 10.02 8.24
N GLU A 45 -9.86 8.94 8.99
CA GLU A 45 -10.09 7.61 8.44
C GLU A 45 -11.31 7.58 7.53
N ALA A 46 -12.38 8.29 7.89
CA ALA A 46 -13.64 8.34 7.15
C ALA A 46 -13.62 9.24 5.89
N LEU A 47 -12.55 10.02 5.67
CA LEU A 47 -12.43 10.86 4.48
C LEU A 47 -12.40 10.01 3.19
N PRO A 48 -13.02 10.47 2.09
CA PRO A 48 -13.10 9.74 0.82
C PRO A 48 -11.78 9.80 0.03
N VAL A 49 -10.69 9.31 0.63
CA VAL A 49 -9.34 9.26 0.07
C VAL A 49 -8.93 7.80 -0.07
N ALA A 50 -8.80 7.33 -1.31
CA ALA A 50 -8.53 5.93 -1.61
C ALA A 50 -7.08 5.55 -1.28
N LYS A 51 -6.88 4.29 -0.84
CA LYS A 51 -5.55 3.69 -0.65
C LYS A 51 -4.82 3.60 -1.99
N ALA A 52 -3.50 3.81 -1.95
CA ALA A 52 -2.61 3.64 -3.11
C ALA A 52 -3.10 4.41 -4.36
N SER A 53 -3.53 5.66 -4.14
CA SER A 53 -4.06 6.54 -5.18
C SER A 53 -3.40 7.90 -5.12
N ASP A 54 -3.74 8.77 -6.08
CA ASP A 54 -3.33 10.17 -6.08
C ASP A 54 -4.23 11.09 -5.25
N ASP A 55 -5.21 10.54 -4.54
CA ASP A 55 -6.03 11.28 -3.59
C ASP A 55 -5.17 11.80 -2.42
N ARG A 56 -5.45 13.02 -1.94
CA ARG A 56 -4.69 13.65 -0.85
C ARG A 56 -5.59 14.29 0.20
N VAL A 57 -5.13 14.26 1.45
CA VAL A 57 -5.67 15.10 2.52
C VAL A 57 -4.71 16.27 2.76
N LEU A 58 -5.24 17.47 2.85
CA LEU A 58 -4.51 18.69 3.16
C LEU A 58 -4.92 19.08 4.58
N ALA A 59 -4.11 18.72 5.56
CA ALA A 59 -4.39 18.98 6.97
C ALA A 59 -3.70 20.29 7.39
N CYS A 60 -4.50 21.31 7.67
CA CYS A 60 -4.02 22.59 8.18
C CYS A 60 -3.98 22.57 9.71
N SER A 61 -2.96 23.21 10.26
CA SER A 61 -2.81 23.45 11.69
C SER A 61 -2.17 24.82 11.95
N GLY A 62 -2.61 25.50 13.00
CA GLY A 62 -2.20 26.85 13.36
C GLY A 62 -3.22 27.89 12.91
N THR A 63 -2.77 29.14 12.75
CA THR A 63 -3.65 30.26 12.44
C THR A 63 -3.20 30.98 11.18
N GLY A 64 -4.09 31.17 10.21
CA GLY A 64 -3.81 31.92 8.98
C GLY A 64 -4.77 31.62 7.82
N SER A 65 -4.62 32.37 6.72
CA SER A 65 -5.29 32.09 5.44
C SER A 65 -4.61 30.93 4.73
N VAL A 66 -5.38 29.99 4.20
CA VAL A 66 -4.83 28.78 3.55
C VAL A 66 -4.38 29.01 2.12
N LYS A 67 -4.81 30.10 1.47
CA LYS A 67 -4.62 30.31 0.02
C LYS A 67 -3.16 30.25 -0.44
N GLY A 68 -2.26 30.88 0.31
CA GLY A 68 -0.82 30.88 0.00
C GLY A 68 -0.22 29.47 0.02
N LEU A 69 -0.55 28.68 1.05
CA LEU A 69 -0.11 27.29 1.16
C LEU A 69 -0.79 26.36 0.15
N LEU A 70 -2.04 26.62 -0.23
CA LEU A 70 -2.72 25.86 -1.30
C LEU A 70 -2.04 26.08 -2.65
N ALA A 71 -1.61 27.31 -2.97
CA ALA A 71 -0.85 27.57 -4.20
C ALA A 71 0.49 26.82 -4.21
N GLN A 72 1.21 26.81 -3.08
CA GLN A 72 2.45 26.04 -2.95
C GLN A 72 2.21 24.53 -3.06
N ALA A 73 1.13 24.02 -2.47
CA ALA A 73 0.76 22.61 -2.56
C ALA A 73 0.44 22.20 -4.00
N ALA A 74 -0.23 23.05 -4.78
CA ALA A 74 -0.49 22.82 -6.20
C ALA A 74 0.81 22.69 -7.01
N ASP A 75 1.81 23.54 -6.72
CA ASP A 75 3.12 23.46 -7.38
C ASP A 75 3.87 22.18 -7.03
N VAL A 76 3.84 21.78 -5.75
CA VAL A 76 4.47 20.54 -5.26
C VAL A 76 3.83 19.30 -5.88
N LEU A 77 2.50 19.26 -5.94
CA LEU A 77 1.73 18.16 -6.50
C LEU A 77 1.72 18.16 -8.04
N GLN A 78 2.19 19.24 -8.66
CA GLN A 78 2.11 19.48 -10.11
C GLN A 78 0.70 19.38 -10.67
N ASP A 79 -0.32 19.66 -9.84
CA ASP A 79 -1.72 19.67 -10.23
C ASP A 79 -2.31 21.07 -10.07
N LYS A 80 -2.61 21.72 -11.20
CA LYS A 80 -3.18 23.07 -11.23
C LYS A 80 -4.69 23.08 -11.04
N SER A 81 -5.36 21.95 -11.20
CA SER A 81 -6.80 21.82 -10.92
C SER A 81 -7.10 22.09 -9.43
N PHE A 82 -6.11 21.83 -8.58
CA PHE A 82 -6.12 22.06 -7.14
C PHE A 82 -6.52 23.47 -6.70
N VAL A 83 -6.14 24.52 -7.46
CA VAL A 83 -6.48 25.92 -7.14
C VAL A 83 -7.75 26.43 -7.84
N ASP A 84 -8.42 25.57 -8.60
CA ASP A 84 -9.72 25.90 -9.18
C ASP A 84 -10.81 25.77 -8.11
N GLU A 85 -11.13 26.91 -7.50
CA GLU A 85 -12.20 27.10 -6.51
C GLU A 85 -13.57 26.50 -6.91
N THR A 86 -13.84 26.35 -8.21
CA THR A 86 -15.09 25.78 -8.73
C THR A 86 -15.19 24.27 -8.56
N LEU A 87 -14.04 23.60 -8.42
CA LEU A 87 -13.96 22.15 -8.20
C LEU A 87 -14.16 21.77 -6.73
N TRP A 88 -14.14 22.74 -5.82
CA TRP A 88 -14.28 22.48 -4.39
C TRP A 88 -15.71 22.70 -3.90
N VAL A 89 -16.08 21.92 -2.88
CA VAL A 89 -17.35 22.05 -2.16
C VAL A 89 -17.07 22.07 -0.65
N ARG A 90 -17.85 22.90 0.05
CA ARG A 90 -17.86 22.95 1.52
C ARG A 90 -18.75 21.83 2.06
N VAL A 91 -18.23 21.03 2.97
CA VAL A 91 -18.94 19.92 3.60
C VAL A 91 -19.05 20.17 5.10
N VAL A 92 -20.26 20.00 5.63
CA VAL A 92 -20.52 19.98 7.08
C VAL A 92 -20.54 18.53 7.52
N ALA A 93 -19.84 18.22 8.59
CA ALA A 93 -19.74 16.88 9.16
C ALA A 93 -19.68 16.95 10.69
N GLU A 94 -19.60 15.79 11.33
CA GLU A 94 -19.43 15.67 12.77
C GLU A 94 -18.05 15.08 13.08
N ASP A 95 -17.35 15.66 14.04
CA ASP A 95 -16.10 15.13 14.60
C ASP A 95 -16.13 15.28 16.13
N HIS A 96 -15.98 14.17 16.86
CA HIS A 96 -16.14 14.11 18.32
C HIS A 96 -17.41 14.79 18.87
N GLY A 97 -18.54 14.64 18.18
CA GLY A 97 -19.82 15.22 18.62
C GLY A 97 -19.94 16.74 18.38
N SER A 98 -18.97 17.34 17.68
CA SER A 98 -19.01 18.75 17.28
C SER A 98 -19.21 18.85 15.78
N GLU A 99 -20.03 19.82 15.36
CA GLU A 99 -20.16 20.16 13.95
C GLU A 99 -18.84 20.78 13.47
N VAL A 100 -18.29 20.22 12.39
CA VAL A 100 -17.05 20.67 11.75
C VAL A 100 -17.27 20.94 10.28
N VAL A 101 -16.36 21.71 9.69
CA VAL A 101 -16.38 22.07 8.28
C VAL A 101 -15.06 21.64 7.66
N TYR A 102 -15.15 20.89 6.57
CA TYR A 102 -14.03 20.60 5.71
C TYR A 102 -14.43 20.86 4.26
N TYR A 103 -13.45 20.85 3.36
CA TYR A 103 -13.69 21.04 1.94
C TYR A 103 -13.18 19.83 1.18
N ARG A 104 -13.82 19.50 0.06
CA ARG A 104 -13.34 18.44 -0.83
C ARG A 104 -13.54 18.81 -2.28
N THR A 105 -12.82 18.16 -3.18
CA THR A 105 -13.14 18.25 -4.60
C THR A 105 -14.44 17.51 -4.92
N ARG A 106 -15.14 17.97 -5.95
CA ARG A 106 -16.35 17.35 -6.48
C ARG A 106 -16.01 15.97 -7.03
N SER A 107 -16.80 14.98 -6.64
CA SER A 107 -16.81 13.67 -7.28
C SER A 107 -17.53 13.76 -8.63
N ASP A 108 -17.22 12.85 -9.56
CA ASP A 108 -17.88 12.73 -10.87
C ASP A 108 -19.42 12.61 -10.80
N PHE A 109 -19.95 12.27 -9.62
CA PHE A 109 -21.38 12.29 -9.31
C PHE A 109 -21.72 13.54 -8.48
N PRO A 110 -22.30 14.60 -9.09
CA PRO A 110 -22.74 15.77 -8.34
C PRO A 110 -23.95 15.43 -7.46
N SER A 111 -23.89 15.83 -6.20
CA SER A 111 -25.05 15.82 -5.29
C SER A 111 -25.92 17.05 -5.57
N VAL A 112 -27.22 16.94 -5.35
CA VAL A 112 -28.19 18.06 -5.50
C VAL A 112 -27.87 19.24 -4.56
N GLU A 113 -27.00 19.03 -3.56
CA GLU A 113 -26.57 20.02 -2.57
C GLU A 113 -25.24 20.75 -2.90
N ASP A 114 -24.61 20.49 -4.05
CA ASP A 114 -23.34 21.11 -4.46
C ASP A 114 -23.51 22.60 -4.88
N LYS A 115 -23.84 23.47 -3.91
CA LYS A 115 -23.93 24.94 -4.11
C LYS A 115 -22.71 25.70 -3.59
N ALA A 116 -22.33 26.68 -4.42
CA ALA A 116 -21.24 27.67 -4.34
C ALA A 116 -19.81 27.12 -4.41
N ALA A 117 -19.03 27.69 -5.35
CA ALA A 117 -17.58 27.55 -5.41
C ALA A 117 -16.95 28.07 -4.11
N VAL A 118 -15.89 27.42 -3.66
CA VAL A 118 -15.19 27.79 -2.41
C VAL A 118 -14.28 28.97 -2.68
N VAL A 119 -14.42 30.08 -1.94
CA VAL A 119 -13.49 31.21 -2.07
C VAL A 119 -12.34 31.03 -1.09
N PHE A 120 -11.15 30.65 -1.55
CA PHE A 120 -10.02 30.31 -0.67
C PHE A 120 -9.50 31.50 0.13
N ASP A 121 -9.64 32.73 -0.37
CA ASP A 121 -9.33 33.94 0.40
C ASP A 121 -10.15 34.03 1.70
N ALA A 122 -11.35 33.45 1.73
CA ALA A 122 -12.21 33.43 2.91
C ALA A 122 -11.90 32.24 3.84
N VAL A 123 -11.15 31.23 3.38
CA VAL A 123 -10.85 30.04 4.17
C VAL A 123 -9.68 30.32 5.10
N HIS A 124 -9.98 30.32 6.40
CA HIS A 124 -8.99 30.51 7.45
C HIS A 124 -8.95 29.27 8.34
N CYS A 125 -7.74 28.86 8.67
CA CYS A 125 -7.48 27.88 9.71
C CYS A 125 -7.24 28.64 11.01
N ASP A 126 -7.85 28.17 12.10
CA ASP A 126 -7.59 28.67 13.45
C ASP A 126 -7.65 27.48 14.42
N THR A 127 -6.54 26.77 14.52
CA THR A 127 -6.38 25.67 15.47
C THR A 127 -5.31 25.99 16.48
N GLN A 128 -5.45 25.44 17.68
CA GLN A 128 -4.39 25.49 18.67
C GLN A 128 -3.14 24.78 18.15
N SER A 129 -1.98 25.27 18.58
CA SER A 129 -0.71 24.60 18.31
C SER A 129 -0.66 23.29 19.08
N THR A 130 -0.45 22.20 18.34
CA THR A 130 -0.29 20.84 18.87
C THR A 130 1.12 20.37 18.55
N VAL A 131 1.70 19.54 19.43
CA VAL A 131 3.01 18.94 19.20
C VAL A 131 2.99 18.07 17.94
N ASP A 132 3.97 18.24 17.06
CA ASP A 132 4.06 17.52 15.78
C ASP A 132 3.94 16.00 15.95
N ALA A 133 4.57 15.43 16.98
CA ALA A 133 4.49 14.00 17.27
C ALA A 133 3.04 13.52 17.49
N THR A 134 2.21 14.32 18.17
CA THR A 134 0.79 13.99 18.38
C THR A 134 0.02 14.01 17.06
N ILE A 135 0.27 15.02 16.22
CA ILE A 135 -0.38 15.14 14.90
C ILE A 135 -0.01 13.96 14.00
N LEU A 136 1.28 13.63 13.91
CA LEU A 136 1.77 12.51 13.10
C LEU A 136 1.23 11.15 13.59
N ASN A 137 1.10 10.99 14.90
CA ASN A 137 0.47 9.80 15.49
C ASN A 137 -1.01 9.70 15.10
N THR A 138 -1.78 10.79 15.15
CA THR A 138 -3.18 10.82 14.69
C THR A 138 -3.30 10.45 13.21
N PHE A 139 -2.39 10.93 12.36
CA PHE A 139 -2.38 10.55 10.94
C PHE A 139 -2.11 9.06 10.77
N CYS A 140 -1.12 8.53 11.48
CA CYS A 140 -0.77 7.11 11.45
C CYS A 140 -1.96 6.22 11.87
N GLU A 141 -2.67 6.61 12.94
CA GLU A 141 -3.89 5.93 13.41
C GLU A 141 -5.01 5.98 12.35
N ALA A 142 -5.16 7.09 11.65
CA ALA A 142 -6.10 7.23 10.53
C ALA A 142 -5.67 6.48 9.25
N GLY A 143 -4.52 5.79 9.27
CA GLY A 143 -3.95 5.12 8.11
C GLY A 143 -3.43 6.08 7.04
N LEU A 144 -3.03 7.29 7.42
CA LEU A 144 -2.43 8.31 6.57
C LEU A 144 -0.95 8.51 6.93
N ARG A 145 -0.18 9.05 5.99
CA ARG A 145 1.18 9.54 6.25
C ARG A 145 1.38 10.93 5.67
N SER A 146 2.17 11.77 6.33
CA SER A 146 2.61 13.03 5.71
C SER A 146 3.67 12.76 4.66
N ILE A 147 3.51 13.37 3.49
CA ILE A 147 4.50 13.34 2.40
C ILE A 147 5.26 14.67 2.31
N VAL A 148 4.58 15.79 2.60
CA VAL A 148 5.15 17.14 2.51
C VAL A 148 4.51 18.02 3.57
N ASP A 149 5.34 18.80 4.27
CA ASP A 149 4.92 19.83 5.22
C ASP A 149 5.29 21.20 4.63
N LEU A 150 4.30 22.08 4.48
CA LEU A 150 4.45 23.46 4.01
C LEU A 150 4.03 24.42 5.13
N SER A 151 4.78 25.50 5.33
CA SER A 151 4.50 26.45 6.42
C SER A 151 4.61 27.90 5.97
N GLU A 152 3.71 28.74 6.45
CA GLU A 152 3.68 30.17 6.22
C GLU A 152 3.25 30.88 7.51
N GLY A 153 4.17 31.61 8.13
CA GLY A 153 3.95 32.23 9.45
C GLY A 153 3.64 31.18 10.52
N SER A 154 2.47 31.30 11.17
CA SER A 154 1.96 30.35 12.17
C SER A 154 1.13 29.21 11.59
N LEU A 155 0.90 29.20 10.27
CA LEU A 155 0.10 28.18 9.60
C LEU A 155 1.01 27.11 9.01
N THR A 156 0.63 25.85 9.19
CA THR A 156 1.24 24.69 8.53
C THR A 156 0.17 23.90 7.80
N LEU A 157 0.45 23.51 6.56
CA LEU A 157 -0.35 22.62 5.73
C LEU A 157 0.46 21.35 5.48
N ARG A 158 -0.09 20.20 5.87
CA ARG A 158 0.51 18.89 5.62
C ARG A 158 -0.25 18.19 4.52
N ILE A 159 0.48 17.78 3.50
CA ILE A 159 -0.05 16.96 2.42
C ILE A 159 0.09 15.52 2.87
N LEU A 160 -1.04 14.84 3.00
CA LEU A 160 -1.14 13.46 3.44
C LEU A 160 -1.64 12.58 2.31
N GLU A 161 -1.21 11.33 2.32
CA GLU A 161 -1.74 10.29 1.44
C GLU A 161 -2.11 9.04 2.23
N ARG A 162 -2.91 8.18 1.60
CA ARG A 162 -3.23 6.86 2.13
C ARG A 162 -2.38 5.80 1.41
N PRO A 163 -1.27 5.33 2.00
CA PRO A 163 -0.40 4.36 1.33
C PRO A 163 -1.10 2.99 1.20
N PRO A 164 -0.60 2.10 0.31
CA PRO A 164 -1.13 0.74 0.16
C PRO A 164 -1.10 -0.04 1.48
N LEU A 165 -0.07 0.18 2.29
CA LEU A 165 0.15 -0.46 3.58
C LEU A 165 0.53 0.57 4.64
N THR A 166 -0.03 0.41 5.84
CA THR A 166 0.30 1.19 7.03
C THR A 166 0.62 0.24 8.18
N TYR A 167 1.33 0.73 9.18
CA TYR A 167 1.58 0.01 10.43
C TYR A 167 0.96 0.80 11.58
N PRO A 168 0.30 0.12 12.55
CA PRO A 168 -0.23 0.81 13.71
C PRO A 168 0.92 1.35 14.57
N LEU A 169 0.61 2.32 15.43
CA LEU A 169 1.57 2.77 16.44
C LEU A 169 1.91 1.64 17.41
N LEU A 170 3.16 1.57 17.83
CA LEU A 170 3.60 0.59 18.85
C LEU A 170 2.82 0.76 20.17
N SER A 171 2.46 1.99 20.51
CA SER A 171 1.63 2.31 21.68
C SER A 171 0.21 1.78 21.59
N SER A 172 -0.27 1.47 20.38
CA SER A 172 -1.62 0.97 20.10
C SER A 172 -1.64 -0.56 19.96
N THR A 173 -0.58 -1.26 20.38
CA THR A 173 -0.52 -2.71 20.41
C THR A 173 -1.66 -3.26 21.26
N PRO A 174 -2.53 -4.15 20.73
CA PRO A 174 -3.63 -4.69 21.50
C PRO A 174 -3.15 -5.75 22.49
N ALA A 175 -3.79 -5.82 23.66
CA ALA A 175 -3.63 -6.97 24.54
C ALA A 175 -4.32 -8.20 23.92
N THR A 176 -3.64 -9.34 23.93
CA THR A 176 -4.18 -10.63 23.45
C THR A 176 -3.98 -11.72 24.50
N THR A 177 -4.56 -12.91 24.30
CA THR A 177 -4.33 -14.07 25.17
C THR A 177 -2.85 -14.45 25.25
N LEU A 178 -2.09 -14.27 24.16
CA LEU A 178 -0.65 -14.57 24.10
C LEU A 178 0.24 -13.36 24.45
N ASN A 179 -0.32 -12.14 24.46
CA ASN A 179 0.36 -10.90 24.83
C ASN A 179 -0.52 -10.06 25.78
N PRO A 180 -0.72 -10.48 27.04
CA PRO A 180 -1.68 -9.83 27.95
C PRO A 180 -1.24 -8.43 28.41
N THR A 181 0.04 -8.10 28.28
CA THR A 181 0.61 -6.81 28.66
C THR A 181 0.69 -5.82 27.50
N ALA A 182 0.15 -6.16 26.33
CA ALA A 182 0.21 -5.33 25.13
C ALA A 182 1.65 -4.91 24.78
N ASN A 183 2.63 -5.80 25.00
CA ASN A 183 4.02 -5.50 24.69
C ASN A 183 4.25 -5.51 23.16
N PRO A 184 4.67 -4.39 22.55
CA PRO A 184 4.92 -4.31 21.10
C PRO A 184 6.08 -5.18 20.62
N PHE A 185 6.88 -5.74 21.52
CA PHE A 185 8.06 -6.56 21.21
C PHE A 185 7.85 -8.05 21.56
N SER A 186 6.60 -8.50 21.54
CA SER A 186 6.24 -9.91 21.79
C SER A 186 6.10 -10.71 20.48
N LEU A 187 5.59 -11.94 20.56
CA LEU A 187 5.32 -12.75 19.37
C LEU A 187 4.25 -12.06 18.50
N PRO A 188 4.48 -11.92 17.18
CA PRO A 188 3.48 -11.29 16.31
C PRO A 188 2.17 -12.08 16.30
N SER A 189 1.07 -11.36 16.34
CA SER A 189 -0.27 -11.86 16.04
C SER A 189 -0.40 -12.29 14.58
N LEU A 190 -1.44 -13.07 14.26
CA LEU A 190 -1.71 -13.46 12.87
C LEU A 190 -1.88 -12.25 11.95
N ALA A 191 -2.58 -11.21 12.42
CA ALA A 191 -2.78 -9.97 11.65
C ALA A 191 -1.46 -9.20 11.38
N GLU A 192 -0.49 -9.28 12.29
CA GLU A 192 0.84 -8.71 12.08
C GLU A 192 1.65 -9.54 11.07
N PHE A 193 1.53 -10.87 11.12
CA PHE A 193 2.12 -11.77 10.11
C PHE A 193 1.54 -11.51 8.72
N GLU A 194 0.21 -11.42 8.58
CA GLU A 194 -0.47 -11.12 7.32
C GLU A 194 -0.04 -9.75 6.77
N ARG A 195 0.09 -8.73 7.62
CA ARG A 195 0.59 -7.41 7.22
C ARG A 195 2.05 -7.42 6.78
N ALA A 196 2.89 -8.18 7.48
CA ALA A 196 4.28 -8.38 7.08
C ALA A 196 4.37 -9.11 5.73
N TRP A 197 3.50 -10.08 5.49
CA TRP A 197 3.39 -10.78 4.22
C TRP A 197 2.90 -9.86 3.09
N ALA A 198 1.89 -9.04 3.33
CA ALA A 198 1.45 -8.05 2.35
C ALA A 198 2.56 -7.04 1.99
N THR A 199 3.43 -6.72 2.96
CA THR A 199 4.61 -5.88 2.71
C THR A 199 5.65 -6.60 1.86
N TRP A 200 5.86 -7.88 2.11
CA TRP A 200 6.68 -8.73 1.25
C TRP A 200 6.15 -8.76 -0.19
N ASP A 201 4.84 -8.95 -0.37
CA ASP A 201 4.21 -8.94 -1.70
C ASP A 201 4.35 -7.56 -2.37
N LEU A 202 4.11 -6.46 -1.65
CA LEU A 202 4.30 -5.12 -2.18
C LEU A 202 5.73 -4.90 -2.69
N VAL A 203 6.74 -5.31 -1.92
CA VAL A 203 8.14 -5.15 -2.30
C VAL A 203 8.50 -6.06 -3.47
N SER A 204 8.12 -7.34 -3.41
CA SER A 204 8.61 -8.35 -4.35
C SER A 204 7.81 -8.44 -5.65
N LEU A 205 6.51 -8.14 -5.61
CA LEU A 205 5.59 -8.20 -6.75
C LEU A 205 5.09 -6.82 -7.20
N GLY A 206 5.15 -5.80 -6.33
CA GLY A 206 4.71 -4.44 -6.67
C GLY A 206 5.84 -3.49 -7.07
N MET A 207 6.95 -3.49 -6.33
CA MET A 207 8.06 -2.55 -6.54
C MET A 207 9.11 -3.05 -7.55
N ILE A 208 9.22 -4.36 -7.74
CA ILE A 208 10.16 -4.97 -8.71
C ILE A 208 9.40 -5.21 -10.02
N PRO A 209 9.76 -4.55 -11.13
CA PRO A 209 9.17 -4.81 -12.43
C PRO A 209 9.35 -6.26 -12.85
N GLN A 210 8.34 -6.84 -13.51
CA GLN A 210 8.32 -8.25 -13.89
C GLN A 210 9.51 -8.63 -14.78
N GLU A 211 9.93 -7.72 -15.67
CA GLU A 211 11.10 -7.87 -16.54
C GLU A 211 12.43 -7.97 -15.77
N LEU A 212 12.48 -7.49 -14.52
CA LEU A 212 13.68 -7.56 -13.68
C LEU A 212 13.72 -8.81 -12.81
N LEU A 213 12.66 -9.63 -12.75
CA LEU A 213 12.62 -10.83 -11.91
C LEU A 213 13.69 -11.85 -12.26
N HIS A 214 14.09 -11.91 -13.53
CA HIS A 214 15.14 -12.79 -14.03
C HIS A 214 16.54 -12.18 -13.99
N SER A 215 16.64 -10.87 -13.76
CA SER A 215 17.92 -10.17 -13.74
C SER A 215 18.79 -10.59 -12.55
N LYS A 216 20.11 -10.63 -12.75
CA LYS A 216 21.10 -10.91 -11.70
C LYS A 216 22.19 -9.83 -11.71
N PRO A 217 21.89 -8.61 -11.25
CA PRO A 217 22.82 -7.48 -11.33
C PRO A 217 24.01 -7.60 -10.36
N ILE A 218 23.92 -8.47 -9.35
CA ILE A 218 24.98 -8.75 -8.37
C ILE A 218 25.29 -10.25 -8.42
N ASP A 219 26.51 -10.61 -8.82
CA ASP A 219 26.91 -12.01 -9.04
C ASP A 219 26.75 -12.90 -7.80
N LEU A 220 26.93 -12.33 -6.60
CA LEU A 220 26.81 -13.02 -5.31
C LEU A 220 25.36 -13.15 -4.80
N ARG A 221 24.37 -12.61 -5.51
CA ARG A 221 22.94 -12.69 -5.12
C ARG A 221 22.16 -13.51 -6.13
N HIS A 222 21.06 -14.12 -5.70
CA HIS A 222 20.13 -14.73 -6.65
C HIS A 222 19.31 -13.65 -7.38
N LYS A 223 18.71 -14.04 -8.51
CA LYS A 223 17.71 -13.24 -9.20
C LYS A 223 16.51 -12.97 -8.28
N PRO A 224 15.80 -11.83 -8.38
CA PRO A 224 14.65 -11.53 -7.52
C PRO A 224 13.62 -12.65 -7.41
N LEU A 225 13.36 -13.35 -8.52
CA LEU A 225 12.44 -14.50 -8.58
C LEU A 225 12.76 -15.60 -7.56
N PHE A 226 14.04 -15.81 -7.25
CA PHE A 226 14.44 -16.78 -6.22
C PHE A 226 13.83 -16.45 -4.87
N TYR A 227 13.88 -15.18 -4.47
CA TYR A 227 13.44 -14.77 -3.15
C TYR A 227 11.92 -14.89 -2.99
N ILE A 228 11.16 -14.68 -4.07
CA ILE A 228 9.70 -14.88 -4.11
C ILE A 228 9.34 -16.32 -3.75
N GLY A 229 10.05 -17.31 -4.30
CA GLY A 229 9.81 -18.72 -3.97
C GLY A 229 10.46 -19.17 -2.65
N HIS A 230 11.53 -18.50 -2.23
CA HIS A 230 12.29 -18.80 -1.02
C HIS A 230 11.45 -18.72 0.26
N LEU A 231 10.80 -17.58 0.50
CA LEU A 231 10.06 -17.36 1.73
C LEU A 231 8.85 -18.34 1.90
N PRO A 232 7.99 -18.55 0.88
CA PRO A 232 6.94 -19.56 0.94
C PRO A 232 7.45 -20.99 1.10
N THR A 233 8.58 -21.32 0.47
CA THR A 233 9.19 -22.66 0.59
C THR A 233 9.65 -22.92 2.03
N PHE A 234 10.30 -21.94 2.67
CA PHE A 234 10.66 -22.04 4.08
C PHE A 234 9.44 -22.19 5.00
N ALA A 235 8.39 -21.40 4.76
CA ALA A 235 7.14 -21.52 5.50
C ALA A 235 6.53 -22.93 5.35
N ASN A 236 6.49 -23.46 4.13
CA ASN A 236 5.99 -24.81 3.83
C ASN A 236 6.78 -25.88 4.60
N ILE A 237 8.11 -25.83 4.58
CA ILE A 237 8.98 -26.79 5.28
C ILE A 237 8.74 -26.75 6.80
N LEU A 238 8.76 -25.54 7.38
CA LEU A 238 8.65 -25.37 8.83
C LEU A 238 7.27 -25.75 9.35
N LEU A 239 6.20 -25.31 8.67
CA LEU A 239 4.83 -25.62 9.07
C LEU A 239 4.53 -27.11 8.91
N SER A 240 4.91 -27.71 7.78
CA SER A 240 4.70 -29.15 7.53
C SER A 240 5.42 -30.00 8.58
N ARG A 241 6.66 -29.65 8.93
CA ARG A 241 7.43 -30.31 9.99
C ARG A 241 6.75 -30.16 11.35
N LEU A 242 6.24 -28.98 11.67
CA LEU A 242 5.58 -28.69 12.95
C LEU A 242 4.30 -29.53 13.12
N ILE A 243 3.49 -29.64 12.07
CA ILE A 243 2.21 -30.38 12.12
C ILE A 243 2.36 -31.89 11.83
N GLY A 244 3.56 -32.32 11.42
CA GLY A 244 3.84 -33.72 11.07
C GLY A 244 3.22 -34.17 9.75
N ASP A 245 2.96 -33.24 8.83
CA ASP A 245 2.39 -33.52 7.50
C ASP A 245 3.45 -33.39 6.40
N LYS A 246 3.10 -33.79 5.18
CA LYS A 246 3.94 -33.65 3.99
C LYS A 246 3.91 -32.20 3.51
N PRO A 247 5.04 -31.69 2.97
CA PRO A 247 5.05 -30.40 2.29
C PRO A 247 3.98 -30.29 1.21
N VAL A 248 3.41 -29.10 1.11
CA VAL A 248 2.46 -28.70 0.07
C VAL A 248 3.14 -28.76 -1.29
N GLU A 249 2.40 -29.19 -2.31
CA GLU A 249 2.87 -29.25 -3.70
C GLU A 249 2.98 -27.83 -4.31
N PRO A 250 3.85 -27.61 -5.31
CA PRO A 250 4.77 -28.59 -5.92
C PRO A 250 6.04 -28.80 -5.08
N ARG A 251 6.31 -30.05 -4.69
CA ARG A 251 7.46 -30.39 -3.82
C ARG A 251 8.81 -30.17 -4.48
N SER A 252 8.86 -30.08 -5.81
CA SER A 252 10.08 -29.68 -6.54
C SER A 252 10.57 -28.29 -6.15
N TYR A 253 9.70 -27.42 -5.63
CA TYR A 253 10.09 -26.08 -5.17
C TYR A 253 10.97 -26.12 -3.93
N LEU A 254 10.88 -27.19 -3.11
CA LEU A 254 11.80 -27.39 -2.00
C LEU A 254 13.24 -27.45 -2.52
N THR A 255 13.50 -28.22 -3.57
CA THR A 255 14.84 -28.32 -4.18
C THR A 255 15.36 -26.98 -4.68
N ILE A 256 14.50 -26.20 -5.34
CA ILE A 256 14.87 -24.93 -5.97
C ILE A 256 15.10 -23.83 -4.93
N PHE A 257 14.28 -23.76 -3.87
CA PHE A 257 14.18 -22.58 -3.02
C PHE A 257 14.52 -22.79 -1.53
N GLU A 258 14.76 -24.02 -1.05
CA GLU A 258 14.96 -24.35 0.39
C GLU A 258 16.22 -23.72 1.02
N ARG A 259 17.19 -23.23 0.25
CA ARG A 259 18.52 -22.94 0.80
C ARG A 259 19.00 -21.50 0.67
N GLY A 260 19.66 -21.02 1.72
CA GLY A 260 20.30 -19.70 1.78
C GLY A 260 21.62 -19.61 1.00
N ILE A 261 22.10 -18.38 0.87
CA ILE A 261 23.25 -17.97 0.04
C ILE A 261 24.57 -17.83 0.83
N ASP A 262 24.60 -18.26 2.09
CA ASP A 262 25.75 -17.98 2.96
C ASP A 262 26.86 -19.05 2.79
N PRO A 263 28.13 -18.64 2.62
CA PRO A 263 29.27 -19.54 2.69
C PRO A 263 29.41 -20.09 4.12
N SER A 264 30.09 -21.23 4.28
CA SER A 264 30.41 -21.76 5.61
C SER A 264 31.22 -20.72 6.39
N VAL A 265 30.71 -20.30 7.54
CA VAL A 265 31.40 -19.35 8.42
C VAL A 265 32.64 -19.98 9.06
N ASP A 266 32.64 -21.30 9.22
CA ASP A 266 33.69 -22.06 9.92
C ASP A 266 34.81 -22.55 8.98
N ASP A 267 34.52 -22.70 7.69
CA ASP A 267 35.48 -23.19 6.70
C ASP A 267 35.32 -22.43 5.37
N PRO A 268 36.14 -21.40 5.12
CA PRO A 268 36.08 -20.62 3.89
C PRO A 268 36.40 -21.42 2.63
N ASP A 269 36.99 -22.62 2.76
CA ASP A 269 37.26 -23.54 1.64
C ASP A 269 36.11 -24.55 1.41
N SER A 270 35.08 -24.55 2.27
CA SER A 270 33.90 -25.41 2.16
C SER A 270 32.66 -24.58 1.88
N CYS A 271 32.11 -24.74 0.68
CA CYS A 271 30.78 -24.22 0.40
C CYS A 271 29.74 -25.30 0.74
N HIS A 272 28.72 -24.96 1.54
CA HIS A 272 27.62 -25.88 1.76
C HIS A 272 26.95 -26.21 0.39
N SER A 273 26.39 -27.42 0.22
CA SER A 273 25.74 -27.86 -1.04
C SER A 273 24.58 -26.95 -1.51
N HIS A 274 24.79 -26.12 -2.53
CA HIS A 274 23.78 -25.18 -3.05
C HIS A 274 22.49 -25.89 -3.50
N SER A 275 21.34 -25.21 -3.38
CA SER A 275 20.13 -25.62 -4.11
C SER A 275 20.47 -25.70 -5.59
N GLU A 276 20.05 -26.79 -6.24
CA GLU A 276 20.05 -26.86 -7.69
C GLU A 276 18.98 -25.90 -8.21
N VAL A 277 19.43 -24.75 -8.71
CA VAL A 277 18.57 -23.73 -9.31
C VAL A 277 18.60 -23.86 -10.84
N PRO A 278 17.51 -23.54 -11.54
CA PRO A 278 17.50 -23.57 -13.00
C PRO A 278 18.51 -22.58 -13.60
N GLU A 279 19.30 -23.05 -14.57
CA GLU A 279 20.29 -22.21 -15.28
C GLU A 279 19.63 -21.30 -16.32
N ARG A 280 18.61 -21.82 -17.01
CA ARG A 280 17.89 -21.09 -18.05
C ARG A 280 16.62 -20.47 -17.49
N ASP A 281 16.27 -19.30 -17.99
CA ASP A 281 15.12 -18.54 -17.49
C ASP A 281 13.79 -19.26 -17.69
N GLU A 282 13.63 -20.00 -18.80
CA GLU A 282 12.44 -20.79 -19.12
C GLU A 282 12.17 -21.97 -18.16
N ASP A 283 13.18 -22.39 -17.40
CA ASP A 283 13.08 -23.51 -16.47
C ASP A 283 12.69 -23.05 -15.06
N TRP A 284 12.59 -21.74 -14.82
CA TRP A 284 12.09 -21.20 -13.55
C TRP A 284 10.57 -21.30 -13.45
N PRO A 285 10.03 -21.48 -12.23
CA PRO A 285 8.60 -21.29 -11.98
C PRO A 285 8.10 -19.93 -12.46
N VAL A 286 6.99 -19.93 -13.18
CA VAL A 286 6.35 -18.71 -13.68
C VAL A 286 5.38 -18.19 -12.62
N ILE A 287 5.37 -16.88 -12.41
CA ILE A 287 4.35 -16.20 -11.61
C ILE A 287 3.14 -16.01 -12.53
N GLU A 288 2.03 -16.67 -12.20
CA GLU A 288 0.74 -16.46 -12.88
C GLU A 288 0.15 -15.10 -12.45
N ASP A 289 -0.55 -14.42 -13.36
CA ASP A 289 -1.28 -13.16 -13.10
C ASP A 289 -2.55 -13.37 -12.27
#